data_AF-S4RCN5-F1
#
_entry.id   AF-S4RCN5-F1
#
_cell.length_a   1.000
_cell.length_b   1.000
_cell.length_c   1.000
_cell.angle_alpha   90.00
_cell.angle_beta   90.00
_cell.angle_gamma   90.00
#
_symmetry.space_group_name_H-M   'P 1'
#
loop_
_entity.id
_entity.type
_entity.pdbx_description
1 polymer ?
#
loop_
_entity_poly.entity_id
_entity_poly.type
_entity_poly.pdbx_seq_one_letter_code
_entity_poly.pdbx_strand_id
1 'polypeptide(L)'
;AKFPELKNDAFLKAARGEQTDFVPVWCMRQAGRYLPEFRETRAGQDFFETCQNPELCCKLTLQPIQRFALDAAIIFSDILVVPQAMGMEVVMTPGKGPTFPQPLADPADLSRLRERVDVHRHLGYVFRAITLTRHRLEGRVPLIGFSGAP
;
A
#
# COMPACT_ATOMS: atom_id res chain seq x y z
N ALA A 1 -9.58 -17.79 -2.21
CA ALA A 1 -9.04 -17.85 -3.59
C ALA A 1 -7.79 -18.72 -3.60
N LYS A 2 -7.58 -19.52 -4.65
CA LYS A 2 -6.35 -20.31 -4.81
C LYS A 2 -5.27 -19.37 -5.38
N PHE A 3 -4.32 -18.95 -4.55
CA PHE A 3 -3.20 -18.12 -4.98
C PHE A 3 -2.05 -18.97 -5.50
N PRO A 4 -1.16 -18.41 -6.35
CA PRO A 4 0.08 -19.07 -6.73
C PRO A 4 0.92 -19.44 -5.50
N GLU A 5 1.57 -20.60 -5.56
CA GLU A 5 2.47 -21.09 -4.51
C GLU A 5 3.73 -20.21 -4.41
N LEU A 6 4.19 -19.97 -3.18
CA LEU A 6 5.32 -19.08 -2.91
C LEU A 6 6.64 -19.78 -3.27
N LYS A 7 7.49 -19.10 -4.05
CA LYS A 7 8.77 -19.61 -4.57
C LYS A 7 9.97 -19.16 -3.74
N ASN A 8 10.03 -17.88 -3.36
CA ASN A 8 10.99 -17.36 -2.40
C ASN A 8 10.26 -16.99 -1.10
N ASP A 9 10.55 -17.71 -0.02
CA ASP A 9 9.97 -17.50 1.30
C ASP A 9 10.97 -17.02 2.36
N ALA A 10 12.20 -16.65 1.95
CA ALA A 10 13.29 -16.27 2.85
C ALA A 10 12.87 -15.14 3.81
N PHE A 11 12.16 -14.13 3.31
CA PHE A 11 11.61 -13.05 4.13
C PHE A 11 10.68 -13.56 5.25
N LEU A 12 9.81 -14.53 4.96
CA LEU A 12 8.88 -15.06 5.95
C LEU A 12 9.58 -15.97 6.96
N LYS A 13 10.56 -16.76 6.52
CA LYS A 13 11.41 -17.59 7.40
C LYS A 13 12.17 -16.72 8.40
N ALA A 14 12.88 -15.70 7.90
CA ALA A 14 13.61 -14.76 8.74
C ALA A 14 12.68 -14.03 9.72
N ALA A 15 11.49 -13.60 9.28
CA ALA A 15 10.51 -12.93 10.15
C ALA A 15 9.98 -13.83 11.28
N ARG A 16 10.05 -15.16 11.13
CA ARG A 16 9.69 -16.14 12.17
C ARG A 16 10.90 -16.58 13.03
N GLY A 17 12.09 -16.03 12.78
CA GLY A 17 13.32 -16.42 13.47
C GLY A 17 13.90 -17.75 12.99
N GLU A 18 13.49 -18.23 11.82
CA GLU A 18 14.05 -19.44 11.21
C GLU A 18 15.38 -19.14 10.49
N GLN A 19 16.25 -20.14 10.37
CA GLN A 19 17.49 -20.05 9.61
C GLN A 19 17.19 -19.85 8.11
N THR A 20 17.93 -18.95 7.46
CA THR A 20 17.88 -18.72 6.01
C THR A 20 19.27 -18.82 5.38
N ASP A 21 19.33 -19.18 4.10
CA ASP A 21 20.60 -19.31 3.36
C ASP A 21 21.28 -17.95 3.09
N PHE A 22 20.49 -16.87 3.14
CA PHE A 22 20.94 -15.49 2.97
C PHE A 22 20.02 -14.53 3.76
N VAL A 23 20.44 -13.28 3.92
CA VAL A 23 19.65 -12.24 4.61
C VAL A 23 18.66 -11.61 3.62
N PRO A 24 17.33 -11.76 3.81
CA PRO A 24 16.35 -11.20 2.89
C PRO A 24 16.28 -9.67 3.00
N VAL A 25 16.08 -8.98 1.89
CA VAL A 25 16.05 -7.51 1.82
C VAL A 25 14.83 -6.98 1.07
N TRP A 26 14.26 -5.91 1.60
CA TRP A 26 13.26 -5.06 0.93
C TRP A 26 13.43 -3.63 1.42
N CYS A 27 12.84 -2.66 0.71
CA CYS A 27 12.99 -1.25 1.07
C CYS A 27 11.62 -0.61 1.36
N MET A 28 11.52 0.09 2.50
CA MET A 28 10.41 1.01 2.70
C MET A 28 10.38 2.04 1.57
N ARG A 29 9.18 2.28 1.01
CA ARG A 29 8.97 3.12 -0.19
C ARG A 29 9.71 2.62 -1.46
N GLN A 30 9.95 1.31 -1.60
CA GLN A 30 10.52 0.71 -2.81
C GLN A 30 9.73 1.06 -4.09
N ALA A 31 8.40 1.18 -4.01
CA ALA A 31 7.58 1.78 -5.05
C ALA A 31 7.48 3.29 -4.77
N GLY A 32 8.29 4.11 -5.45
CA GLY A 32 8.36 5.53 -5.14
C GLY A 32 9.01 6.39 -6.21
N ARG A 33 8.97 7.72 -5.97
CA ARG A 33 9.37 8.78 -6.91
C ARG A 33 10.80 8.68 -7.45
N TYR A 34 11.69 7.93 -6.79
CA TYR A 34 13.04 7.69 -7.28
C TYR A 34 13.05 6.87 -8.58
N LEU A 35 12.01 6.07 -8.83
CA LEU A 35 11.81 5.34 -10.09
C LEU A 35 11.20 6.26 -11.16
N PRO A 36 11.80 6.40 -12.35
CA PRO A 36 11.21 7.13 -13.48
C PRO A 36 9.82 6.61 -13.87
N GLU A 37 9.65 5.29 -13.98
CA GLU A 37 8.39 4.63 -14.35
C GLU A 37 7.28 4.80 -13.30
N PHE A 38 7.65 5.03 -12.04
CA PHE A 38 6.69 5.39 -10.99
C PHE A 38 6.14 6.79 -11.28
N ARG A 39 7.02 7.75 -11.59
CA ARG A 39 6.63 9.12 -11.93
C ARG A 39 5.76 9.15 -13.19
N GLU A 40 6.11 8.38 -14.21
CA GLU A 40 5.32 8.23 -15.44
C GLU A 40 3.93 7.64 -15.17
N THR A 41 3.86 6.57 -14.37
CA THR A 41 2.57 5.92 -14.04
C THR A 41 1.68 6.84 -13.20
N ARG A 42 2.27 7.71 -12.37
CA ARG A 42 1.57 8.70 -11.53
C ARG A 42 1.27 10.02 -12.26
N ALA A 43 1.84 10.25 -13.44
CA ALA A 43 1.71 11.52 -14.14
C ALA A 43 0.24 11.77 -14.51
N GLY A 44 -0.28 12.94 -14.15
CA GLY A 44 -1.65 13.35 -14.46
C GLY A 44 -2.75 12.68 -13.63
N GLN A 45 -2.42 11.93 -12.56
CA GLN A 45 -3.41 11.27 -11.71
C GLN A 45 -3.38 11.80 -10.28
N ASP A 46 -4.56 12.02 -9.68
CA ASP A 46 -4.65 12.30 -8.26
C ASP A 46 -4.11 11.12 -7.43
N PHE A 47 -3.53 11.42 -6.26
CA PHE A 47 -2.96 10.39 -5.40
C PHE A 47 -3.97 9.38 -4.90
N PHE A 48 -5.12 9.83 -4.41
CA PHE A 48 -6.14 8.95 -3.89
C PHE A 48 -6.85 8.21 -5.02
N GLU A 49 -7.01 8.81 -6.20
CA GLU A 49 -7.48 8.11 -7.39
C GLU A 49 -6.58 6.91 -7.75
N THR A 50 -5.25 7.10 -7.72
CA THR A 50 -4.32 5.97 -7.92
C THR A 50 -4.46 4.91 -6.82
N CYS A 51 -4.54 5.32 -5.55
CA CYS A 51 -4.73 4.37 -4.44
C CYS A 51 -6.05 3.59 -4.55
N GLN A 52 -7.10 4.18 -5.12
CA GLN A 52 -8.40 3.56 -5.31
C GLN A 52 -8.50 2.67 -6.56
N ASN A 53 -7.48 2.67 -7.42
CA ASN A 53 -7.40 1.84 -8.62
C ASN A 53 -6.50 0.61 -8.39
N PRO A 54 -7.08 -0.61 -8.31
CA PRO A 54 -6.33 -1.83 -8.06
C PRO A 54 -5.23 -2.14 -9.08
N GLU A 55 -5.49 -1.90 -10.37
CA GLU A 55 -4.52 -2.18 -11.45
C GLU A 55 -3.32 -1.24 -11.37
N LEU A 56 -3.54 0.04 -11.05
CA LEU A 56 -2.45 0.99 -10.84
C LEU A 56 -1.64 0.68 -9.59
N CYS A 57 -2.30 0.36 -8.46
CA CYS A 57 -1.62 -0.07 -7.25
C CYS A 57 -0.77 -1.33 -7.49
N CYS A 58 -1.32 -2.31 -8.20
CA CYS A 58 -0.59 -3.51 -8.60
C CYS A 58 0.62 -3.15 -9.48
N LYS A 59 0.43 -2.34 -10.51
CA LYS A 59 1.51 -1.90 -11.41
C LYS A 59 2.64 -1.24 -10.64
N LEU A 60 2.34 -0.27 -9.77
CA LEU A 60 3.32 0.44 -8.96
C LEU A 60 4.05 -0.50 -7.98
N THR A 61 3.33 -1.45 -7.38
CA THR A 61 3.93 -2.45 -6.47
C THR A 61 4.94 -3.34 -7.18
N LEU A 62 4.69 -3.69 -8.45
CA LEU A 62 5.54 -4.60 -9.22
C LEU A 62 6.79 -3.93 -9.80
N GLN A 63 6.80 -2.62 -10.03
CA GLN A 63 7.94 -1.89 -10.60
C GLN A 63 9.29 -2.18 -9.90
N PRO A 64 9.42 -2.05 -8.56
CA PRO A 64 10.69 -2.38 -7.90
C PRO A 64 11.05 -3.87 -7.96
N ILE A 65 10.06 -4.76 -7.97
CA ILE A 65 10.25 -6.22 -8.09
C ILE A 65 10.74 -6.62 -9.50
N GLN A 66 10.50 -5.77 -10.51
CA GLN A 66 11.02 -5.95 -11.87
C GLN A 66 12.44 -5.43 -12.02
N ARG A 67 12.85 -4.43 -11.24
CA ARG A 67 14.20 -3.84 -11.29
C ARG A 67 15.22 -4.53 -10.41
N PHE A 68 14.79 -4.97 -9.24
CA PHE A 68 15.67 -5.42 -8.18
C PHE A 68 15.21 -6.79 -7.66
N ALA A 69 16.16 -7.63 -7.28
CA ALA A 69 15.90 -8.91 -6.64
C ALA A 69 15.56 -8.71 -5.14
N LEU A 70 14.49 -7.97 -4.85
CA LEU A 70 13.98 -7.80 -3.48
C LEU A 70 13.25 -9.07 -3.04
N ASP A 71 13.31 -9.38 -1.74
CA ASP A 71 12.76 -10.59 -1.13
C ASP A 71 11.33 -10.42 -0.60
N ALA A 72 10.77 -9.22 -0.71
CA ALA A 72 9.37 -8.94 -0.44
C ALA A 72 8.86 -7.78 -1.29
N ALA A 73 7.58 -7.87 -1.64
CA ALA A 73 6.80 -6.74 -2.14
C ALA A 73 5.99 -6.14 -1.00
N ILE A 74 5.77 -4.82 -1.02
CA ILE A 74 4.81 -4.14 -0.14
C ILE A 74 3.76 -3.48 -1.02
N ILE A 75 2.48 -3.67 -0.69
CA ILE A 75 1.38 -3.11 -1.48
C ILE A 75 1.50 -1.59 -1.58
N PHE A 76 1.31 -1.03 -2.77
CA PHE A 76 1.16 0.41 -2.91
C PHE A 76 -0.21 0.84 -2.37
N SER A 77 -0.19 1.64 -1.31
CA SER A 77 -1.34 2.29 -0.69
C SER A 77 -0.82 3.48 0.13
N ASP A 78 -1.66 4.07 0.98
CA ASP A 78 -1.26 5.13 1.91
C ASP A 78 -1.87 4.91 3.29
N ILE A 79 -1.20 5.36 4.35
CA ILE A 79 -1.73 5.23 5.73
C ILE A 79 -2.98 6.10 5.95
N LEU A 80 -3.13 7.20 5.20
CA LEU A 80 -4.22 8.16 5.36
C LEU A 80 -5.55 7.67 4.77
N VAL A 81 -5.56 6.50 4.12
CA VAL A 81 -6.82 5.86 3.68
C VAL A 81 -7.73 5.49 4.86
N VAL A 82 -7.15 5.25 6.05
CA VAL A 82 -7.93 4.94 7.26
C VAL A 82 -8.68 6.17 7.78
N PRO A 83 -8.03 7.33 8.06
CA PRO A 83 -8.74 8.59 8.33
C PRO A 83 -9.78 8.96 7.26
N GLN A 84 -9.48 8.72 5.99
CA GLN A 84 -10.43 8.95 4.90
C GLN A 84 -11.66 8.02 5.01
N ALA A 85 -11.46 6.74 5.31
CA ALA A 85 -12.54 5.79 5.56
C ALA A 85 -13.35 6.15 6.82
N MET A 86 -12.72 6.76 7.82
CA MET A 86 -13.38 7.31 9.01
C MET A 86 -14.12 8.63 8.76
N GLY A 87 -14.07 9.19 7.55
CA GLY A 87 -14.86 10.35 7.15
C GLY A 87 -14.09 11.67 7.08
N MET A 88 -12.76 11.66 7.28
CA MET A 88 -11.95 12.86 7.09
C MET A 88 -11.67 13.11 5.61
N GLU A 89 -11.74 14.37 5.19
CA GLU A 89 -11.27 14.77 3.87
C GLU A 89 -9.73 14.87 3.86
N VAL A 90 -9.10 14.27 2.84
CA VAL A 90 -7.65 14.34 2.63
C VAL A 90 -7.38 14.85 1.23
N VAL A 91 -6.57 15.91 1.13
CA VAL A 91 -6.22 16.55 -0.13
C VAL A 91 -4.72 16.43 -0.34
N MET A 92 -4.31 15.93 -1.51
CA MET A 92 -2.92 15.90 -1.92
C MET A 92 -2.53 17.26 -2.53
N THR A 93 -1.79 18.07 -1.80
CA THR A 93 -1.34 19.38 -2.31
C THR A 93 -0.02 19.22 -3.06
N PRO A 94 0.08 19.65 -4.34
CA PRO A 94 1.31 19.56 -5.12
C PRO A 94 2.52 20.15 -4.38
N GLY A 95 3.58 19.37 -4.24
CA GLY A 95 4.82 19.77 -3.56
C GLY A 95 4.77 19.82 -2.02
N LYS A 96 3.58 19.73 -1.40
CA LYS A 96 3.42 19.79 0.07
C LYS A 96 3.02 18.45 0.70
N GLY A 97 2.49 17.52 -0.08
CA GLY A 97 2.03 16.23 0.42
C GLY A 97 0.55 16.26 0.86
N PRO A 98 0.08 15.23 1.57
CA PRO A 98 -1.30 15.13 1.99
C PRO A 98 -1.61 16.09 3.14
N THR A 99 -2.80 16.67 3.11
CA THR A 99 -3.27 17.66 4.09
C THR A 99 -4.73 17.39 4.43
N PHE A 100 -5.12 17.68 5.67
CA PHE A 100 -6.51 17.68 6.11
C PHE A 100 -7.00 19.13 6.13
N PRO A 101 -7.91 19.55 5.23
CA PRO A 101 -8.42 20.93 5.23
C PRO A 101 -9.10 21.30 6.55
N GLN A 102 -9.73 20.32 7.21
CA GLN A 102 -10.37 20.45 8.51
C GLN A 102 -9.76 19.41 9.47
N PRO A 103 -8.63 19.69 10.13
CA PRO A 103 -8.04 18.80 11.14
C PRO A 103 -8.92 18.71 12.39
N LEU A 104 -8.72 17.69 13.23
CA LEU A 104 -9.38 17.60 14.54
C LEU A 104 -8.67 18.58 15.48
N ALA A 105 -9.39 19.56 16.01
CA ALA A 105 -8.87 20.57 16.93
C ALA A 105 -9.45 20.42 18.33
N ASP A 106 -10.74 20.06 18.43
CA ASP A 106 -11.47 19.97 19.69
C ASP A 106 -12.11 18.58 19.88
N PRO A 107 -12.36 18.13 21.13
CA PRO A 107 -13.04 16.85 21.39
C PRO A 107 -14.40 16.72 20.70
N ALA A 108 -15.11 17.84 20.49
CA ALA A 108 -16.38 17.86 19.78
C ALA A 108 -16.25 17.42 18.31
N ASP A 109 -15.08 17.62 17.69
CA ASP A 109 -14.87 17.24 16.29
C ASP A 109 -14.91 15.72 16.07
N LEU A 110 -14.79 14.92 17.12
CA LEU A 110 -14.92 13.46 17.03
C LEU A 110 -16.29 13.04 16.49
N SER A 111 -17.33 13.87 16.66
CA SER A 111 -18.67 13.58 16.16
C SER A 111 -18.76 13.53 14.63
N ARG A 112 -17.76 14.07 13.91
CA ARG A 112 -17.70 14.00 12.44
C ARG A 112 -17.04 12.72 11.93
N LEU A 113 -16.41 11.95 12.82
CA LEU A 113 -15.81 10.66 12.48
C LEU A 113 -16.88 9.56 12.50
N ARG A 114 -16.72 8.59 11.61
CA ARG A 114 -17.50 7.36 11.63
C ARG A 114 -16.96 6.47 12.75
N GLU A 115 -17.72 6.30 13.82
CA GLU A 115 -17.37 5.36 14.91
C GLU A 115 -17.28 3.91 14.41
N ARG A 116 -18.12 3.54 13.45
CA ARG A 116 -18.13 2.22 12.82
C ARG A 116 -17.89 2.36 11.32
N VAL A 117 -16.83 1.73 10.84
CA VAL A 117 -16.46 1.72 9.41
C VAL A 117 -16.70 0.32 8.84
N ASP A 118 -17.56 0.23 7.82
CA ASP A 118 -17.61 -0.96 6.97
C ASP A 118 -16.37 -0.98 6.07
N VAL A 119 -15.38 -1.77 6.46
CA VAL A 119 -14.09 -1.86 5.76
C VAL A 119 -14.22 -2.45 4.35
N HIS A 120 -15.20 -3.31 4.09
CA HIS A 120 -15.42 -3.84 2.75
C HIS A 120 -15.96 -2.77 1.82
N ARG A 121 -16.84 -1.91 2.33
CA ARG A 121 -17.36 -0.76 1.58
C ARG A 121 -16.29 0.32 1.37
N HIS A 122 -15.61 0.73 2.42
CA HIS A 122 -14.74 1.91 2.38
C HIS A 122 -13.30 1.62 1.94
N LEU A 123 -12.78 0.42 2.21
CA LEU A 123 -11.41 0.02 1.88
C LEU A 123 -11.36 -1.20 0.94
N GLY A 124 -12.50 -1.59 0.36
CA GLY A 124 -12.58 -2.73 -0.57
C GLY A 124 -11.65 -2.61 -1.78
N TYR A 125 -11.30 -1.40 -2.20
CA TYR A 125 -10.31 -1.18 -3.26
C TYR A 125 -8.90 -1.65 -2.85
N VAL A 126 -8.52 -1.52 -1.58
CA VAL A 126 -7.25 -2.01 -1.03
C VAL A 126 -7.23 -3.54 -1.10
N PHE A 127 -8.32 -4.19 -0.70
CA PHE A 127 -8.43 -5.65 -0.75
C PHE A 127 -8.35 -6.19 -2.19
N ARG A 128 -8.98 -5.50 -3.15
CA ARG A 128 -8.86 -5.81 -4.57
C ARG A 128 -7.43 -5.63 -5.07
N ALA A 129 -6.74 -4.55 -4.69
CA ALA A 129 -5.35 -4.29 -5.04
C ALA A 129 -4.41 -5.38 -4.49
N ILE A 130 -4.57 -5.77 -3.22
CA ILE A 130 -3.82 -6.86 -2.59
C ILE A 130 -4.06 -8.17 -3.32
N THR A 131 -5.32 -8.52 -3.58
CA THR A 131 -5.69 -9.77 -4.27
C THR A 131 -5.07 -9.84 -5.67
N LEU A 132 -5.24 -8.77 -6.46
CA LEU A 132 -4.67 -8.67 -7.80
C LEU A 132 -3.14 -8.76 -7.77
N THR A 133 -2.49 -7.98 -6.90
CA THR A 133 -1.03 -7.97 -6.78
C THR A 133 -0.50 -9.34 -6.37
N ARG A 134 -1.18 -10.04 -5.44
CA ARG A 134 -0.79 -11.39 -5.04
C ARG A 134 -0.87 -12.40 -6.19
N HIS A 135 -1.87 -12.27 -7.06
CA HIS A 135 -1.94 -13.08 -8.29
C HIS A 135 -0.81 -12.72 -9.26
N ARG A 136 -0.57 -11.43 -9.52
CA ARG A 136 0.43 -10.95 -10.49
C ARG A 136 1.88 -11.13 -10.04
N LEU A 137 2.13 -11.29 -8.74
CA LEU A 137 3.43 -11.69 -8.22
C LEU A 137 3.78 -13.14 -8.59
N GLU A 138 2.79 -13.97 -8.94
CA GLU A 138 3.00 -15.37 -9.35
C GLU A 138 3.86 -16.18 -8.36
N GLY A 139 3.70 -15.85 -7.07
CA GLY A 139 4.45 -16.48 -5.99
C GLY A 139 5.93 -16.10 -5.92
N ARG A 140 6.41 -15.13 -6.70
CA ARG A 140 7.83 -14.75 -6.75
C ARG A 140 8.38 -14.42 -5.37
N VAL A 141 7.69 -13.58 -4.61
CA VAL A 141 8.04 -13.15 -3.24
C VAL A 141 6.76 -12.91 -2.42
N PRO A 142 6.85 -12.85 -1.07
CA PRO A 142 5.72 -12.50 -0.21
C PRO A 142 5.22 -11.07 -0.49
N LEU A 143 3.95 -10.83 -0.19
CA LEU A 143 3.33 -9.49 -0.26
C LEU A 143 2.98 -9.01 1.16
N ILE A 144 3.56 -7.88 1.55
CA ILE A 144 3.33 -7.18 2.81
C ILE A 144 2.12 -6.26 2.67
N GLY A 145 1.16 -6.38 3.59
CA GLY A 145 0.15 -5.36 3.87
C GLY A 145 0.61 -4.43 5.00
N PHE A 146 0.01 -3.25 5.12
CA PHE A 146 0.40 -2.29 6.18
C PHE A 146 -0.76 -1.38 6.59
N SER A 147 -0.59 -0.74 7.74
CA SER A 147 -1.44 0.35 8.26
C SER A 147 -0.58 1.30 9.10
N GLY A 148 -1.04 2.53 9.29
CA GLY A 148 -0.51 3.41 10.34
C GLY A 148 -0.96 2.94 11.72
N ALA A 149 -0.14 3.19 12.74
CA ALA A 149 -0.53 3.02 14.14
C ALA A 149 -1.56 4.10 14.56
N PRO A 150 -2.32 3.88 15.66
CA PRO A 150 -3.14 4.92 16.28
C PRO A 150 -2.35 6.17 16.69
#